data_AF-A0A7G9Z089-F1
#
_entry.id   AF-A0A7G9Z089-F1
#
_cell.length_a   1.000
_cell.length_b   1.000
_cell.length_c   1.000
_cell.angle_alpha   90.00
_cell.angle_beta   90.00
_cell.angle_gamma   90.00
#
_symmetry.space_group_name_H-M   'P 1'
#
loop_
_entity.id
_entity.type
_entity.pdbx_description
1 polymer ?
#
loop_
_entity_poly.entity_id
_entity_poly.type
_entity_poly.pdbx_seq_one_letter_code
_entity_poly.pdbx_strand_id
1 'polypeptide(L)' 'MNFYKLSSIPSNAKVLFEISREYSLLSSDAYIASFARVYGITNMATNDGDFERVEWLKVWKP' A
#
# COMPACT_ATOMS: atom_id res chain seq x y z
N MET A 1 -13.60 5.99 -14.32
CA MET A 1 -12.62 5.14 -13.62
C MET A 1 -11.27 5.82 -13.75
N ASN A 2 -10.68 6.26 -12.63
CA ASN A 2 -9.40 6.96 -12.64
C ASN A 2 -8.30 5.94 -12.33
N PHE A 3 -7.27 5.88 -13.18
CA PHE A 3 -6.10 5.05 -12.95
C PHE A 3 -4.97 5.90 -12.42
N TYR A 4 -4.38 5.47 -11.30
CA TYR A 4 -3.18 6.08 -10.77
C TYR A 4 -1.99 5.19 -11.11
N LYS A 5 -0.99 5.76 -11.81
CA LYS A 5 0.25 5.06 -12.11
C LYS A 5 1.24 5.30 -10.97
N LEU A 6 1.86 4.21 -10.52
CA LEU A 6 2.97 4.22 -9.56
C LEU A 6 4.25 4.77 -10.24
N SER A 7 4.28 6.07 -10.54
CA SER A 7 5.45 6.76 -11.13
C SER A 7 5.81 8.07 -10.45
N SER A 8 4.88 8.64 -9.67
CA SER A 8 5.18 9.70 -8.71
C SER A 8 5.62 9.04 -7.41
N ILE A 9 6.90 9.14 -7.06
CA ILE A 9 7.38 8.79 -5.72
C ILE A 9 6.55 9.64 -4.75
N PRO A 10 5.74 9.07 -3.83
CA PRO A 10 5.22 9.84 -2.73
C PRO A 10 6.47 10.36 -2.01
N SER A 11 6.66 11.67 -1.97
CA SER A 11 7.87 12.33 -1.46
C SER A 11 8.10 12.11 0.05
N ASN A 12 7.39 11.18 0.66
CA ASN A 12 7.30 10.99 2.08
C ASN A 12 7.85 9.62 2.47
N ALA A 13 9.18 9.48 2.38
CA ALA A 13 9.93 8.31 2.86
C ALA A 13 9.59 7.94 4.32
N LYS A 14 9.14 8.92 5.13
CA LYS A 14 8.66 8.70 6.49
C LYS A 14 7.43 7.80 6.54
N VAL A 15 6.41 8.04 5.70
CA VAL A 15 5.18 7.23 5.66
C VAL A 15 5.48 5.79 5.24
N LEU A 16 6.39 5.62 4.27
CA LEU A 16 6.85 4.28 3.88
C LEU A 16 7.50 3.55 5.06
N PHE A 17 8.39 4.23 5.78
CA PHE A 17 9.11 3.62 6.91
C PHE A 17 8.16 3.29 8.07
N GLU A 18 7.18 4.15 8.34
CA GLU A 18 6.12 3.92 9.33
C GLU A 18 5.29 2.69 8.95
N ILE A 19 4.79 2.61 7.72
CA ILE A 19 4.00 1.47 7.23
C ILE A 19 4.79 0.17 7.21
N SER A 20 6.05 0.20 6.76
CA SER A 20 6.93 -0.97 6.77
C SER A 20 7.07 -1.54 8.19
N ARG A 21 7.27 -0.67 9.18
CA ARG A 21 7.39 -1.07 10.59
C ARG A 21 6.07 -1.52 11.20
N GLU A 22 4.99 -0.80 10.91
CA GLU A 22 3.65 -1.06 11.47
C GLU A 22 3.11 -2.42 11.01
N TYR A 23 3.28 -2.76 9.73
CA TYR A 23 2.70 -3.96 9.12
C TYR A 23 3.71 -5.05 8.78
N SER A 24 4.98 -4.88 9.17
CA SER A 24 6.07 -5.79 8.84
C SER A 24 6.13 -6.09 7.34
N LEU A 25 6.10 -5.04 6.52
CA LEU A 25 6.14 -5.12 5.06
C LEU A 25 7.55 -4.88 4.56
N LEU A 26 7.93 -5.59 3.50
CA LEU A 26 9.14 -5.27 2.73
C LEU A 26 9.01 -3.87 2.11
N SER A 27 10.13 -3.25 1.77
CA SER A 27 10.15 -1.87 1.28
C SER A 27 9.31 -1.67 0.01
N SER A 28 9.23 -2.67 -0.87
CA SER A 28 8.35 -2.68 -2.04
C SER A 28 6.87 -2.62 -1.68
N ASP A 29 6.45 -3.43 -0.72
CA ASP A 29 5.04 -3.59 -0.36
C ASP A 29 4.58 -2.41 0.50
N ALA A 30 5.47 -1.94 1.38
CA ALA A 30 5.30 -0.70 2.11
C ALA A 30 5.17 0.51 1.16
N TYR A 31 5.90 0.53 0.04
CA TYR A 31 5.75 1.58 -0.96
C TYR A 31 4.36 1.55 -1.61
N ILE A 32 3.87 0.37 -2.01
CA ILE A 32 2.52 0.19 -2.55
C ILE A 32 1.44 0.60 -1.53
N ALA A 33 1.56 0.16 -0.28
CA ALA A 33 0.64 0.52 0.80
C ALA A 33 0.68 2.02 1.12
N SER A 34 1.86 2.64 1.10
CA SER A 34 2.02 4.10 1.30
C SER A 34 1.33 4.90 0.20
N PHE A 35 1.43 4.44 -1.05
CA PHE A 35 0.74 5.03 -2.18
C PHE A 35 -0.78 4.90 -2.01
N ALA A 36 -1.26 3.71 -1.65
CA ALA A 36 -2.67 3.47 -1.38
C ALA A 36 -3.20 4.42 -0.30
N ARG A 37 -2.45 4.60 0.80
CA ARG A 37 -2.81 5.51 1.89
C ARG A 37 -2.86 6.97 1.44
N VAL A 38 -1.85 7.45 0.70
CA VAL A 38 -1.77 8.84 0.21
C VAL A 38 -2.90 9.18 -0.75
N TYR A 39 -3.32 8.24 -1.60
CA TYR A 39 -4.37 8.45 -2.59
C TYR A 39 -5.75 7.96 -2.14
N GLY A 40 -5.92 7.58 -0.87
CA GLY A 40 -7.21 7.16 -0.32
C GLY A 40 -7.77 5.85 -0.90
N ILE A 41 -6.89 4.95 -1.36
CA ILE A 41 -7.27 3.64 -1.89
C ILE A 41 -7.51 2.68 -0.71
N THR A 42 -8.72 2.13 -0.64
CA THR A 42 -9.17 1.23 0.44
C THR A 42 -9.48 -0.19 -0.03
N ASN A 43 -9.43 -0.46 -1.34
CA ASN A 43 -9.72 -1.78 -1.92
C ASN A 43 -8.55 -2.19 -2.82
N MET A 44 -8.06 -3.41 -2.66
CA MET A 44 -6.93 -3.94 -3.43
C MET A 44 -7.24 -5.36 -3.91
N ALA A 45 -7.05 -5.63 -5.20
CA ALA A 45 -7.09 -6.98 -5.73
C ALA A 45 -5.65 -7.50 -5.81
N THR A 46 -5.29 -8.47 -4.97
CA THR A 46 -3.94 -9.06 -4.94
C THR A 46 -3.97 -10.44 -4.32
N ASN A 47 -3.15 -11.37 -4.83
CA ASN A 47 -2.91 -12.67 -4.19
C ASN A 47 -1.88 -12.60 -3.06
N ASP A 48 -1.15 -11.50 -2.96
CA ASP A 48 -0.16 -11.30 -1.90
C ASP A 48 -0.86 -11.21 -0.53
N GLY A 49 -0.51 -12.12 0.37
CA GLY A 49 -1.08 -12.21 1.71
C GLY A 49 -0.56 -11.13 2.66
N ASP A 50 0.55 -10.46 2.33
CA ASP A 50 1.13 -9.46 3.21
C ASP A 50 0.22 -8.23 3.39
N PHE A 51 -0.55 -7.89 2.35
CA PHE A 51 -1.51 -6.78 2.39
C PHE A 51 -2.75 -7.08 3.25
N GLU A 52 -2.99 -8.33 3.63
CA GLU A 52 -4.07 -8.67 4.57
C GLU A 52 -3.78 -8.17 5.99
N ARG A 53 -2.50 -7.88 6.31
CA ARG A 53 -2.10 -7.25 7.57
C ARG A 53 -2.47 -5.76 7.61
N VAL A 54 -2.70 -5.13 6.46
CA VAL A 54 -2.92 -3.68 6.35
C VAL A 54 -4.38 -3.34 6.60
N GLU A 55 -4.69 -2.88 7.81
CA GLU A 55 -6.07 -2.78 8.32
C GLU A 55 -7.02 -1.87 7.49
N TRP A 56 -6.52 -0.82 6.82
CA TRP A 56 -7.36 0.05 6.00
C TRP A 56 -7.64 -0.50 4.60
N LEU A 57 -6.98 -1.60 4.21
CA LEU A 57 -7.14 -2.24 2.91
C LEU A 57 -8.10 -3.42 3.01
N LYS A 58 -9.18 -3.36 2.22
CA LYS A 58 -9.96 -4.54 1.87
C LYS A 58 -9.27 -5.28 0.73
N VAL A 59 -8.70 -6.44 1.03
CA VAL A 59 -8.07 -7.33 0.04
C VAL A 59 -9.12 -8.22 -0.62
N TRP A 60 -9.09 -8.27 -1.95
CA TRP A 60 -9.89 -9.16 -2.78
C TRP A 60 -8.97 -10.19 -3.45
N LYS A 61 -9.23 -11.47 -3.23
CA LYS A 61 -8.52 -12.56 -3.91
C LYS A 61 -9.27 -12.91 -5.22
N PRO A 62 -8.56 -13.11 -6.35
CA PRO A 62 -9.10 -13.78 -7.53
C PRO A 62 -9.48 -15.25 -7.28
#